data_AF-A0A972SH33-F1
#
_entry.id   AF-A0A972SH33-F1
#
_cell.length_a   1.000
_cell.length_b   1.000
_cell.length_c   1.000
_cell.angle_alpha   90.00
_cell.angle_beta   90.00
_cell.angle_gamma   90.00
#
_symmetry.space_group_name_H-M   'P 1'
#
loop_
_entity.id
_entity.type
_entity.pdbx_description
1 polymer ?
#
loop_
_entity_poly.entity_id
_entity_poly.type
_entity_poly.pdbx_seq_one_letter_code
_entity_poly.pdbx_strand_id
1 'polypeptide(L)'
;MPLTDLAVRNAKPTGKTHRLWDGGGLYLEITPAGSKLWRLKYRYDGKEKRLSFGKYPDVGLKDARAKRDDARKLLADDIDPSAHKKAVKAARIERAANTFEAVAREWFERMMADNAKSHKDKVIARLENDIFPWLGKRPIAEITAREVLACLRRIEERGARDTAHRAMQNCSAVFRYAVTIGTAETNPAAHLKGALPPARPGHFAAVTEPEQVGPLLRKMEEVNATFPVKCALRLAPYVFCRPVELRTMRWDEVHLDAAEWRYVVGKTQTPHLVPLASQAVAILRELQPLTGRWAYVFPGRDDKKQPMSGNTVNVALRRAGISTRDEQTGHGFRAMARTILHERLGVRPEVIEHQLAHSVPDPLGTAYNRTRFLDDRRKMMQLWADYLDRLRDGGEKDAELVSKSLDSAGEGR
;
A
#
# COMPACT_ATOMS: atom_id res chain seq x y z
N MET A 1 50.63 44.76 -17.12
CA MET A 1 51.45 43.73 -16.43
C MET A 1 50.52 42.79 -15.69
N PRO A 2 50.81 41.47 -15.68
CA PRO A 2 50.09 40.53 -14.82
C PRO A 2 50.33 40.86 -13.35
N LEU A 3 49.35 40.56 -12.50
CA LEU A 3 49.46 40.80 -11.05
C LEU A 3 50.39 39.77 -10.41
N THR A 4 51.04 40.19 -9.33
CA THR A 4 51.72 39.29 -8.40
C THR A 4 50.88 39.12 -7.15
N ASP A 5 51.06 38.02 -6.43
CA ASP A 5 50.34 37.78 -5.16
C ASP A 5 50.62 38.90 -4.14
N LEU A 6 51.86 39.38 -4.10
CA LEU A 6 52.28 40.54 -3.30
C LEU A 6 51.52 41.82 -3.68
N ALA A 7 51.33 42.09 -4.97
CA ALA A 7 50.57 43.24 -5.44
C ALA A 7 49.08 43.13 -5.04
N VAL A 8 48.48 41.94 -5.14
CA VAL A 8 47.10 41.67 -4.71
C VAL A 8 46.95 41.88 -3.20
N ARG A 9 47.88 41.34 -2.41
CA ARG A 9 47.88 41.45 -0.95
C ARG A 9 48.01 42.90 -0.50
N ASN A 10 48.90 43.67 -1.13
CA ASN A 10 49.20 45.04 -0.75
C ASN A 10 48.26 46.09 -1.33
N ALA A 11 47.35 45.71 -2.23
CA ALA A 11 46.41 46.66 -2.81
C ALA A 11 45.47 47.28 -1.75
N LYS A 12 45.36 48.61 -1.73
CA LYS A 12 44.60 49.39 -0.74
C LYS A 12 43.37 50.05 -1.37
N PRO A 13 42.26 50.24 -0.62
CA PRO A 13 41.14 51.04 -1.09
C PRO A 13 41.56 52.51 -1.30
N THR A 14 40.95 53.16 -2.28
CA THR A 14 41.23 54.55 -2.67
C THR A 14 40.02 55.47 -2.53
N GLY A 15 39.01 55.06 -1.74
CA GLY A 15 37.73 55.78 -1.61
C GLY A 15 36.77 55.63 -2.80
N LYS A 16 37.26 55.10 -3.94
CA LYS A 16 36.44 54.75 -5.13
C LYS A 16 36.74 53.32 -5.57
N THR A 17 35.81 52.72 -6.32
CA THR A 17 36.04 51.40 -6.93
C THR A 17 37.14 51.51 -7.98
N HIS A 18 38.20 50.73 -7.86
CA HIS A 18 39.26 50.65 -8.86
C HIS A 18 39.61 49.21 -9.19
N ARG A 19 40.31 49.02 -10.32
CA ARG A 19 40.55 47.71 -10.93
C ARG A 19 42.03 47.51 -11.18
N LEU A 20 42.58 46.39 -10.71
CA LEU A 20 43.93 45.95 -11.00
C LEU A 20 43.85 44.80 -12.00
N TRP A 21 44.36 44.99 -13.21
CA TRP A 21 44.23 44.00 -14.29
C TRP A 21 45.33 42.95 -14.24
N ASP A 22 44.95 41.68 -14.35
CA ASP A 22 45.88 40.54 -14.43
C ASP A 22 46.11 40.08 -15.88
N GLY A 23 45.16 40.35 -16.77
CA GLY A 23 45.23 39.98 -18.19
C GLY A 23 44.18 38.95 -18.59
N GLY A 24 43.94 38.83 -19.91
CA GLY A 24 42.91 37.94 -20.45
C GLY A 24 41.49 38.30 -20.00
N GLY A 25 41.26 39.56 -19.62
CA GLY A 25 40.00 40.05 -19.05
C GLY A 25 39.87 39.88 -17.53
N LEU A 26 40.78 39.17 -16.86
CA LEU A 26 40.77 39.01 -15.39
C LEU A 26 41.31 40.28 -14.72
N TYR A 27 40.65 40.69 -13.64
CA TYR A 27 41.08 41.80 -12.80
C TYR A 27 40.58 41.64 -11.35
N LEU A 28 41.29 42.27 -10.42
CA LEU A 28 40.87 42.46 -9.04
C LEU A 28 40.13 43.79 -8.92
N GLU A 29 38.87 43.74 -8.50
CA GLU A 29 38.07 44.91 -8.18
C GLU A 29 38.16 45.23 -6.69
N ILE A 30 38.61 46.43 -6.36
CA ILE A 30 38.76 46.87 -4.97
C ILE A 30 37.66 47.89 -4.71
N THR A 31 36.75 47.56 -3.81
CA THR A 31 35.63 48.44 -3.44
C THR A 31 36.10 49.56 -2.50
N PRO A 32 35.35 50.67 -2.37
CA PRO A 32 35.64 51.71 -1.38
C PRO A 32 35.75 51.18 0.05
N ALA A 33 34.94 50.15 0.38
CA ALA A 33 34.95 49.45 1.66
C ALA A 33 36.13 48.45 1.82
N GLY A 34 37.04 48.37 0.85
CA GLY A 34 38.24 47.52 0.93
C GLY A 34 38.03 46.06 0.54
N SER A 35 36.84 45.66 0.06
CA SER A 35 36.63 44.30 -0.45
C SER A 35 37.38 44.10 -1.76
N LYS A 36 38.12 42.99 -1.86
CA LYS A 36 38.90 42.61 -3.04
C LYS A 36 38.19 41.47 -3.77
N LEU A 37 37.66 41.73 -4.96
CA LEU A 37 36.79 40.80 -5.70
C LEU A 37 37.41 40.43 -7.04
N TRP A 38 37.59 39.14 -7.28
CA TRP A 38 38.04 38.64 -8.58
C TRP A 38 36.90 38.68 -9.60
N ARG A 39 37.15 39.35 -10.73
CA ARG A 39 36.18 39.46 -11.82
C ARG A 39 36.83 39.26 -13.17
N LEU A 40 36.08 38.66 -14.09
CA LEU A 40 36.41 38.53 -15.50
C LEU A 40 35.50 39.44 -16.30
N LYS A 41 36.11 40.33 -17.09
CA LYS A 41 35.45 41.11 -18.15
C LYS A 41 35.60 40.35 -19.46
N TYR A 42 34.50 40.10 -20.16
CA TYR A 42 34.48 39.36 -21.44
C TYR A 42 33.38 39.92 -22.36
N ARG A 43 33.37 39.48 -23.62
CA ARG A 43 32.25 39.74 -24.53
C ARG A 43 31.65 38.42 -24.98
N TYR A 44 30.34 38.42 -25.19
CA TYR A 44 29.58 37.31 -25.75
C TYR A 44 28.42 37.90 -26.55
N ASP A 45 28.21 37.44 -27.78
CA ASP A 45 27.16 37.93 -28.68
C ASP A 45 27.17 39.48 -28.79
N GLY A 46 28.35 40.04 -29.11
CA GLY A 46 28.59 41.49 -29.23
C GLY A 46 28.53 42.31 -27.92
N LYS A 47 27.97 41.75 -26.84
CA LYS A 47 27.73 42.44 -25.57
C LYS A 47 28.85 42.21 -24.57
N GLU A 48 29.25 43.29 -23.89
CA GLU A 48 30.19 43.22 -22.79
C GLU A 48 29.53 42.69 -21.51
N LYS A 49 30.14 41.70 -20.88
CA LYS A 49 29.64 41.04 -19.66
C LYS A 49 30.74 40.90 -18.61
N ARG A 50 30.31 40.64 -17.37
CA ARG A 50 31.19 40.46 -16.21
C ARG A 50 30.83 39.20 -15.44
N LEU A 51 31.84 38.40 -15.08
CA LEU A 51 31.71 37.20 -14.25
C LEU A 51 32.47 37.38 -12.94
N SER A 52 31.88 36.97 -11.81
CA SER A 52 32.51 37.02 -10.49
C SER A 52 33.08 35.64 -10.12
N PHE A 53 34.33 35.63 -9.62
CA PHE A 53 35.04 34.42 -9.19
C PHE A 53 35.16 34.24 -7.68
N GLY A 54 34.86 35.28 -6.90
CA GLY A 54 34.91 35.27 -5.44
C GLY A 54 35.70 36.43 -4.86
N LYS A 55 35.81 36.48 -3.54
CA LYS A 55 36.62 37.46 -2.81
C LYS A 55 38.02 36.90 -2.54
N TYR A 56 39.02 37.78 -2.51
CA TYR A 56 40.33 37.47 -1.93
C TYR A 56 40.25 37.68 -0.40
N PRO A 57 40.87 36.83 0.44
CA PRO A 57 41.78 35.73 0.10
C PRO A 57 41.11 34.37 -0.17
N ASP A 58 39.80 34.20 0.00
CA ASP A 58 39.09 32.91 -0.23
C ASP A 58 39.36 32.30 -1.62
N VAL A 59 39.63 33.16 -2.60
CA VAL A 59 40.10 32.78 -3.93
C VAL A 59 41.44 33.47 -4.17
N GLY A 60 42.52 32.69 -4.20
CA GLY A 60 43.86 33.19 -4.50
C GLY A 60 44.04 33.58 -5.96
N LEU A 61 45.16 34.25 -6.29
CA LEU A 61 45.48 34.66 -7.66
C LEU A 61 45.56 33.45 -8.62
N LYS A 62 46.17 32.35 -8.16
CA LYS A 62 46.27 31.10 -8.94
C LYS A 62 44.90 30.55 -9.31
N ASP A 63 43.99 30.44 -8.34
CA ASP A 63 42.63 29.93 -8.56
C ASP A 63 41.80 30.87 -9.43
N ALA A 64 41.99 32.19 -9.28
CA ALA A 64 41.34 33.17 -10.14
C ALA A 64 41.78 33.04 -11.61
N ARG A 65 43.06 32.74 -11.86
CA ARG A 65 43.59 32.43 -13.19
C ARG A 65 43.03 31.13 -13.75
N ALA A 66 42.98 30.06 -12.96
CA ALA A 66 42.36 28.80 -13.38
C ALA A 66 40.88 28.99 -13.78
N LYS A 67 40.10 29.69 -12.94
CA LYS A 67 38.69 30.02 -13.24
C LYS A 67 38.53 30.92 -14.48
N ARG A 68 39.47 31.83 -14.74
CA ARG A 68 39.52 32.61 -15.99
C ARG A 68 39.69 31.68 -17.17
N ASP A 69 40.64 30.75 -17.11
CA ASP A 69 40.95 29.86 -18.21
C ASP A 69 39.78 28.91 -18.51
N ASP A 70 39.09 28.39 -17.49
CA ASP A 70 37.86 27.62 -17.66
C ASP A 70 36.73 28.44 -18.29
N ALA A 71 36.55 29.70 -17.87
CA ALA A 71 35.57 30.58 -18.49
C ALA A 71 35.93 30.92 -19.95
N ARG A 72 37.22 30.99 -20.29
CA ARG A 72 37.67 31.21 -21.67
C ARG A 72 37.46 29.99 -22.55
N LYS A 73 37.56 28.76 -22.01
CA LYS A 73 37.19 27.54 -22.74
C LYS A 73 35.72 27.55 -23.12
N LEU A 74 34.83 27.85 -22.16
CA LEU A 74 33.40 28.01 -22.44
C LEU A 74 33.13 29.04 -23.54
N LEU A 75 33.81 30.19 -23.51
CA LEU A 75 33.68 31.20 -24.58
C LEU A 75 34.19 30.71 -25.94
N ALA A 76 35.22 29.87 -25.98
CA ALA A 76 35.72 29.29 -27.22
C ALA A 76 34.72 28.29 -27.82
N ASP A 77 33.93 27.63 -26.98
CA ASP A 77 32.84 26.73 -27.36
C ASP A 77 31.49 27.47 -27.58
N ASP A 78 31.52 28.80 -27.70
CA ASP A 78 30.34 29.68 -27.85
C ASP A 78 29.30 29.57 -26.72
N ILE A 79 29.74 29.27 -25.49
CA ILE A 79 28.92 29.21 -24.28
C ILE A 79 29.17 30.42 -23.39
N ASP A 80 28.12 31.18 -23.03
CA ASP A 80 28.22 32.26 -22.02
C ASP A 80 28.58 31.69 -20.63
N PRO A 81 29.77 32.01 -20.07
CA PRO A 81 30.20 31.50 -18.77
C PRO A 81 29.30 31.90 -17.60
N SER A 82 28.66 33.08 -17.66
CA SER A 82 27.72 33.51 -16.63
C SER A 82 26.39 32.76 -16.72
N ALA A 83 25.91 32.48 -17.94
CA ALA A 83 24.69 31.70 -18.12
C ALA A 83 24.94 30.25 -17.67
N HIS A 84 26.06 29.66 -18.08
CA HIS A 84 26.50 28.33 -17.65
C HIS A 84 26.59 28.22 -16.13
N LYS A 85 27.26 29.17 -15.45
CA LYS A 85 27.33 29.19 -13.97
C LYS A 85 25.95 29.27 -13.31
N LYS A 86 25.01 30.05 -13.87
CA LYS A 86 23.64 30.14 -13.37
C LYS A 86 22.88 28.83 -13.59
N ALA A 87 22.99 28.22 -14.77
CA ALA A 87 22.37 26.94 -15.11
C ALA A 87 22.85 25.82 -14.20
N VAL A 88 24.16 25.69 -13.98
CA VAL A 88 24.74 24.70 -13.03
C VAL A 88 24.22 24.91 -11.61
N LYS A 89 24.11 26.17 -11.15
CA LYS A 89 23.54 26.48 -9.82
C LYS A 89 22.07 26.11 -9.74
N ALA A 90 21.27 26.45 -10.75
CA ALA A 90 19.84 26.13 -10.81
C ALA A 90 19.61 24.62 -10.82
N ALA A 91 20.32 23.88 -11.67
CA ALA A 91 20.25 22.43 -11.74
C ALA A 91 20.62 21.76 -10.39
N ARG A 92 21.60 22.30 -9.66
CA ARG A 92 21.94 21.81 -8.32
C ARG A 92 20.81 22.04 -7.30
N ILE A 93 20.15 23.20 -7.34
CA ILE A 93 19.02 23.51 -6.44
C ILE A 93 17.83 22.60 -6.78
N GLU A 94 17.52 22.45 -8.07
CA GLU A 94 16.47 21.58 -8.56
C GLU A 94 16.70 20.12 -8.17
N ARG A 95 17.91 19.58 -8.39
CA ARG A 95 18.26 18.22 -7.94
C ARG A 95 18.11 18.05 -6.44
N ALA A 96 18.50 19.04 -5.64
CA ALA A 96 18.37 19.00 -4.19
C ALA A 96 16.89 19.05 -3.73
N ALA A 97 16.01 19.70 -4.50
CA ALA A 97 14.57 19.75 -4.24
C ALA A 97 13.86 18.45 -4.67
N ASN A 98 14.33 17.81 -5.74
CA ASN A 98 13.82 16.54 -6.26
C ASN A 98 14.29 15.35 -5.43
N THR A 99 13.90 15.33 -4.16
CA THR A 99 14.15 14.20 -3.26
C THR A 99 13.25 13.01 -3.58
N PHE A 100 13.64 11.81 -3.15
CA PHE A 100 12.81 10.62 -3.36
C PHE A 100 11.42 10.77 -2.76
N GLU A 101 11.30 11.35 -1.57
CA GLU A 101 9.99 11.54 -0.91
C GLU A 101 9.12 12.55 -1.67
N ALA A 102 9.68 13.67 -2.12
CA ALA A 102 8.93 14.67 -2.88
C ALA A 102 8.34 14.06 -4.16
N VAL A 103 9.17 13.35 -4.92
CA VAL A 103 8.75 12.67 -6.16
C VAL A 103 7.78 11.52 -5.87
N ALA A 104 7.98 10.77 -4.77
CA ALA A 104 7.09 9.69 -4.38
C ALA A 104 5.70 10.19 -3.97
N ARG A 105 5.60 11.34 -3.30
CA ARG A 105 4.31 11.95 -2.94
C ARG A 105 3.58 12.48 -4.17
N GLU A 106 4.28 13.13 -5.09
CA GLU A 106 3.69 13.56 -6.36
C GLU A 106 3.20 12.35 -7.19
N TRP A 107 4.04 11.31 -7.30
CA TRP A 107 3.65 10.04 -7.93
C TRP A 107 2.40 9.46 -7.28
N PHE A 108 2.34 9.44 -5.95
CA PHE A 108 1.22 8.89 -5.20
C PHE A 108 -0.08 9.65 -5.47
N GLU A 109 -0.06 10.98 -5.45
CA GLU A 109 -1.24 11.81 -5.72
C GLU A 109 -1.79 11.56 -7.13
N ARG A 110 -0.92 11.46 -8.14
CA ARG A 110 -1.32 11.29 -9.53
C ARG A 110 -1.72 9.85 -9.86
N MET A 111 -0.83 8.90 -9.57
CA MET A 111 -0.95 7.53 -10.07
C MET A 111 -1.87 6.67 -9.22
N MET A 112 -2.19 7.09 -8.01
CA MET A 112 -3.10 6.36 -7.14
C MET A 112 -4.49 6.97 -7.11
N ALA A 113 -4.78 8.07 -7.81
CA ALA A 113 -6.00 8.87 -7.68
C ALA A 113 -7.30 8.04 -7.69
N ASP A 114 -7.39 7.05 -8.58
CA ASP A 114 -8.59 6.22 -8.74
C ASP A 114 -8.55 4.91 -7.93
N ASN A 115 -7.44 4.64 -7.23
CA ASN A 115 -7.32 3.43 -6.42
C ASN A 115 -8.16 3.55 -5.13
N ALA A 116 -8.69 2.40 -4.69
CA ALA A 116 -9.42 2.31 -3.43
C ALA A 116 -8.59 2.87 -2.26
N LYS A 117 -9.25 3.62 -1.36
CA LYS A 117 -8.61 4.25 -0.19
C LYS A 117 -7.75 3.28 0.62
N SER A 118 -8.23 2.06 0.85
CA SER A 118 -7.50 1.04 1.61
C SER A 118 -6.19 0.59 0.93
N HIS A 119 -6.12 0.68 -0.39
CA HIS A 119 -4.90 0.38 -1.15
C HIS A 119 -3.92 1.57 -1.11
N LYS A 120 -4.44 2.79 -1.29
CA LYS A 120 -3.69 4.05 -1.10
C LYS A 120 -2.99 4.09 0.26
N ASP A 121 -3.77 3.90 1.33
CA ASP A 121 -3.28 3.93 2.72
C ASP A 121 -2.12 2.93 2.94
N LYS A 122 -2.22 1.71 2.37
CA LYS A 122 -1.17 0.69 2.47
C LYS A 122 0.11 1.04 1.69
N VAL A 123 -0.03 1.70 0.54
CA VAL A 123 1.12 2.08 -0.30
C VAL A 123 1.89 3.21 0.36
N ILE A 124 1.20 4.28 0.78
CA ILE A 124 1.87 5.42 1.41
C ILE A 124 2.46 5.05 2.77
N ALA A 125 1.74 4.29 3.60
CA ALA A 125 2.26 3.86 4.90
C ALA A 125 3.53 3.00 4.76
N ARG A 126 3.63 2.18 3.70
CA ARG A 126 4.86 1.41 3.43
C ARG A 126 6.02 2.33 3.05
N LEU A 127 5.77 3.34 2.22
CA LEU A 127 6.80 4.31 1.85
C LEU A 127 7.25 5.12 3.08
N GLU A 128 6.31 5.62 3.87
CA GLU A 128 6.58 6.45 5.07
C GLU A 128 7.29 5.68 6.19
N ASN A 129 6.90 4.43 6.44
CA ASN A 129 7.47 3.66 7.55
C ASN A 129 8.78 2.95 7.17
N ASP A 130 8.92 2.51 5.92
CA ASP A 130 9.99 1.59 5.55
C ASP A 130 11.02 2.19 4.58
N ILE A 131 10.68 3.25 3.83
CA ILE A 131 11.54 3.81 2.76
C ILE A 131 12.00 5.23 3.06
N PHE A 132 11.07 6.16 3.29
CA PHE A 132 11.37 7.58 3.53
C PHE A 132 12.35 7.84 4.68
N PRO A 133 12.35 7.08 5.79
CA PRO A 133 13.32 7.29 6.87
C PRO A 133 14.78 7.15 6.42
N TRP A 134 15.03 6.37 5.36
CA TRP A 134 16.38 6.07 4.87
C TRP A 134 16.71 6.79 3.56
N LEU A 135 15.75 6.92 2.64
CA LEU A 135 15.97 7.46 1.30
C LEU A 135 15.21 8.75 1.01
N GLY A 136 14.24 9.12 1.85
CA GLY A 136 13.26 10.17 1.53
C GLY A 136 13.91 11.52 1.20
N LYS A 137 14.96 11.90 1.94
CA LYS A 137 15.70 13.17 1.75
C LYS A 137 16.80 13.12 0.68
N ARG A 138 17.12 11.94 0.13
CA ARG A 138 18.16 11.81 -0.89
C ARG A 138 17.62 12.36 -2.23
N PRO A 139 18.41 13.13 -3.00
CA PRO A 139 18.08 13.45 -4.39
C PRO A 139 17.82 12.17 -5.18
N ILE A 140 16.66 12.07 -5.84
CA ILE A 140 16.23 10.82 -6.47
C ILE A 140 17.22 10.33 -7.54
N ALA A 141 17.84 11.27 -8.27
CA ALA A 141 18.84 10.98 -9.30
C ALA A 141 20.16 10.38 -8.76
N GLU A 142 20.44 10.51 -7.46
CA GLU A 142 21.67 10.01 -6.85
C GLU A 142 21.50 8.66 -6.15
N ILE A 143 20.27 8.13 -6.06
CA ILE A 143 20.01 6.90 -5.33
C ILE A 143 20.45 5.69 -6.14
N THR A 144 21.25 4.84 -5.51
CA THR A 144 21.78 3.62 -6.12
C THR A 144 20.94 2.38 -5.82
N ALA A 145 21.08 1.34 -6.64
CA ALA A 145 20.44 0.04 -6.41
C ALA A 145 20.84 -0.58 -5.06
N ARG A 146 22.09 -0.34 -4.61
CA ARG A 146 22.61 -0.81 -3.32
C ARG A 146 21.88 -0.15 -2.14
N GLU A 147 21.65 1.17 -2.21
CA GLU A 147 20.89 1.90 -1.19
C GLU A 147 19.44 1.42 -1.09
N VAL A 148 18.79 1.19 -2.24
CA VAL A 148 17.44 0.62 -2.29
C VAL A 148 17.43 -0.78 -1.68
N LEU A 149 18.33 -1.67 -2.09
CA LEU A 149 18.42 -3.03 -1.57
C LEU A 149 18.66 -3.05 -0.06
N ALA A 150 19.49 -2.16 0.47
CA ALA A 150 19.72 -2.05 1.92
C ALA A 150 18.42 -1.72 2.68
N CYS A 151 17.56 -0.86 2.13
CA CYS A 151 16.25 -0.57 2.72
C CYS A 151 15.32 -1.79 2.68
N LEU A 152 15.30 -2.50 1.56
CA LEU A 152 14.48 -3.70 1.40
C LEU A 152 14.91 -4.83 2.34
N ARG A 153 16.22 -5.02 2.56
CA ARG A 153 16.76 -6.01 3.50
C ARG A 153 16.35 -5.73 4.94
N ARG A 154 16.28 -4.47 5.38
CA ARG A 154 15.73 -4.12 6.71
C ARG A 154 14.27 -4.58 6.87
N ILE A 155 13.48 -4.53 5.80
CA ILE A 155 12.10 -5.02 5.83
C ILE A 155 12.09 -6.55 5.92
N GLU A 156 12.95 -7.21 5.14
CA GLU A 156 13.10 -8.66 5.12
C GLU A 156 13.55 -9.22 6.47
N GLU A 157 14.56 -8.61 7.11
CA GLU A 157 15.14 -9.02 8.40
C GLU A 157 14.13 -8.99 9.54
N ARG A 158 13.07 -8.17 9.44
CA ARG A 158 11.92 -8.19 10.36
C ARG A 158 10.95 -9.36 10.12
N GLY A 159 11.24 -10.23 9.15
CA GLY A 159 10.38 -11.34 8.73
C GLY A 159 9.28 -10.96 7.75
N ALA A 160 9.23 -9.71 7.28
CA ALA A 160 8.13 -9.18 6.46
C ALA A 160 8.41 -9.27 4.95
N ARG A 161 8.66 -10.49 4.44
CA ARG A 161 9.10 -10.70 3.05
C ARG A 161 8.12 -10.17 1.99
N ASP A 162 6.80 -10.41 2.14
CA ASP A 162 5.80 -9.86 1.21
C ASP A 162 5.83 -8.32 1.19
N THR A 163 5.97 -7.69 2.36
CA THR A 163 6.12 -6.25 2.47
C THR A 163 7.38 -5.76 1.76
N ALA A 164 8.50 -6.47 1.86
CA ALA A 164 9.74 -6.12 1.17
C ALA A 164 9.57 -6.15 -0.36
N HIS A 165 8.94 -7.19 -0.89
CA HIS A 165 8.63 -7.28 -2.33
C HIS A 165 7.70 -6.16 -2.80
N ARG A 166 6.67 -5.83 -2.02
CA ARG A 166 5.78 -4.71 -2.32
C ARG A 166 6.45 -3.35 -2.20
N ALA A 167 7.39 -3.18 -1.27
CA ALA A 167 8.20 -1.97 -1.15
C ALA A 167 9.09 -1.78 -2.37
N MET A 168 9.72 -2.85 -2.85
CA MET A 168 10.52 -2.84 -4.08
C MET A 168 9.67 -2.41 -5.29
N GLN A 169 8.46 -2.96 -5.42
CA GLN A 169 7.52 -2.58 -6.48
C GLN A 169 7.14 -1.10 -6.41
N ASN A 170 6.84 -0.58 -5.22
CA ASN A 170 6.55 0.83 -5.01
C ASN A 170 7.75 1.72 -5.39
N CYS A 171 8.96 1.38 -4.92
CA CYS A 171 10.19 2.10 -5.28
C CYS A 171 10.40 2.11 -6.79
N SER A 172 10.23 0.96 -7.45
CA SER A 172 10.35 0.86 -8.91
C SER A 172 9.32 1.72 -9.64
N ALA A 173 8.09 1.82 -9.14
CA ALA A 173 7.06 2.70 -9.70
C ALA A 173 7.43 4.19 -9.54
N VAL A 174 7.92 4.59 -8.36
CA VAL A 174 8.41 5.97 -8.10
C VAL A 174 9.57 6.33 -9.03
N PHE A 175 10.58 5.46 -9.16
CA PHE A 175 11.71 5.72 -10.06
C PHE A 175 11.28 5.76 -11.53
N ARG A 176 10.34 4.91 -11.95
CA ARG A 176 9.81 4.97 -13.33
C ARG A 176 9.10 6.30 -13.58
N TYR A 177 8.34 6.79 -12.60
CA TYR A 177 7.72 8.11 -12.67
C TYR A 177 8.79 9.21 -12.75
N ALA A 178 9.82 9.16 -11.90
CA ALA A 178 10.92 10.11 -11.90
C ALA A 178 11.64 10.19 -13.27
N VAL A 179 11.86 9.04 -13.91
CA VAL A 179 12.39 8.97 -15.28
C VAL A 179 11.44 9.63 -16.28
N THR A 180 10.14 9.42 -16.14
CA THR A 180 9.12 10.00 -17.04
C THR A 180 9.09 11.52 -16.96
N ILE A 181 9.25 12.10 -15.77
CA ILE A 181 9.26 13.55 -15.56
C ILE A 181 10.66 14.17 -15.63
N GLY A 182 11.68 13.41 -16.02
CA GLY A 182 13.06 13.88 -16.21
C GLY A 182 13.82 14.21 -14.92
N THR A 183 13.35 13.77 -13.75
CA THR A 183 14.03 14.02 -12.46
C THR A 183 15.01 12.90 -12.07
N ALA A 184 15.02 11.80 -12.82
CA ALA A 184 16.03 10.74 -12.75
C ALA A 184 16.31 10.19 -14.16
N GLU A 185 17.49 9.60 -14.38
CA GLU A 185 17.83 8.99 -15.69
C GLU A 185 17.54 7.48 -15.74
N THR A 186 17.59 6.80 -14.58
CA THR A 186 17.46 5.34 -14.51
C THR A 186 16.59 4.89 -13.34
N ASN A 187 16.14 3.63 -13.39
CA ASN A 187 15.40 2.98 -12.31
C ASN A 187 16.27 1.96 -11.57
N PRO A 188 16.94 2.34 -10.47
CA PRO A 188 17.81 1.44 -9.71
C PRO A 188 17.06 0.23 -9.11
N ALA A 189 15.75 0.35 -8.87
CA ALA A 189 14.95 -0.74 -8.32
C ALA A 189 14.57 -1.81 -9.37
N ALA A 190 14.67 -1.52 -10.67
CA ALA A 190 14.31 -2.46 -11.73
C ALA A 190 15.20 -3.72 -11.72
N HIS A 191 16.48 -3.56 -11.38
CA HIS A 191 17.46 -4.66 -11.33
C HIS A 191 17.40 -5.48 -10.03
N LEU A 192 16.54 -5.11 -9.07
CA LEU A 192 16.45 -5.82 -7.79
C LEU A 192 15.47 -7.00 -7.80
N LYS A 193 14.84 -7.29 -8.94
CA LYS A 193 14.00 -8.48 -9.09
C LYS A 193 14.84 -9.73 -8.86
N GLY A 194 14.47 -10.52 -7.85
CA GLY A 194 15.24 -11.72 -7.43
C GLY A 194 16.31 -11.46 -6.38
N ALA A 195 16.55 -10.20 -5.98
CA ALA A 195 17.52 -9.86 -4.93
C ALA A 195 17.01 -10.16 -3.50
N LEU A 196 15.72 -10.44 -3.35
CA LEU A 196 15.08 -10.85 -2.11
C LEU A 196 14.61 -12.31 -2.23
N PRO A 197 14.77 -13.13 -1.17
CA PRO A 197 14.18 -14.46 -1.12
C PRO A 197 12.66 -14.40 -1.38
N PRO A 198 12.08 -15.46 -1.97
CA PRO A 198 10.65 -15.49 -2.22
C PRO A 198 9.86 -15.38 -0.91
N ALA A 199 8.78 -14.61 -0.95
CA ALA A 199 7.78 -14.65 0.11
C ALA A 199 7.14 -16.04 0.09
N ARG A 200 7.06 -16.70 1.26
CA ARG A 200 6.33 -17.97 1.37
C ARG A 200 4.84 -17.64 1.33
N PRO A 201 4.06 -18.17 0.36
CA PRO A 201 2.61 -18.02 0.41
C PRO A 201 2.10 -18.69 1.69
N GLY A 202 1.34 -17.95 2.50
CA GLY A 202 0.67 -18.47 3.68
C GLY A 202 -0.83 -18.58 3.42
N HIS A 203 -1.42 -19.70 3.79
CA HIS A 203 -2.87 -19.81 3.92
C HIS A 203 -3.30 -19.25 5.28
N PHE A 204 -4.50 -18.68 5.35
CA PHE A 204 -5.06 -18.28 6.63
C PHE A 204 -5.34 -19.53 7.46
N ALA A 205 -5.01 -19.48 8.75
CA ALA A 205 -5.35 -20.55 9.68
C ALA A 205 -6.87 -20.78 9.69
N ALA A 206 -7.23 -22.06 9.61
CA ALA A 206 -8.59 -22.54 9.55
C ALA A 206 -8.69 -23.89 10.26
N VAL A 207 -9.60 -24.00 11.23
CA VAL A 207 -10.00 -25.28 11.81
C VAL A 207 -10.89 -26.01 10.80
N THR A 208 -10.46 -27.19 10.33
CA THR A 208 -11.21 -28.02 9.37
C THR A 208 -11.61 -29.38 9.94
N GLU A 209 -11.01 -29.80 11.05
CA GLU A 209 -11.36 -31.06 11.71
C GLU A 209 -12.63 -30.89 12.56
N PRO A 210 -13.70 -31.68 12.34
CA PRO A 210 -14.95 -31.56 13.07
C PRO A 210 -14.80 -31.58 14.61
N GLU A 211 -13.83 -32.34 15.14
CA GLU A 211 -13.59 -32.41 16.58
C GLU A 211 -13.14 -31.10 17.20
N GLN A 212 -12.52 -30.24 16.41
CA GLN A 212 -11.98 -28.97 16.85
C GLN A 212 -12.98 -27.82 16.65
N VAL A 213 -13.97 -27.98 15.75
CA VAL A 213 -15.00 -26.97 15.47
C VAL A 213 -15.90 -26.73 16.68
N GLY A 214 -16.39 -27.79 17.34
CA GLY A 214 -17.25 -27.65 18.53
C GLY A 214 -16.60 -26.82 19.66
N PRO A 215 -15.38 -27.19 20.12
CA PRO A 215 -14.61 -26.39 21.09
C PRO A 215 -14.37 -24.95 20.64
N LEU A 216 -14.07 -24.72 19.36
CA LEU A 216 -13.90 -23.38 18.79
C LEU A 216 -15.17 -22.54 18.95
N LEU A 217 -16.34 -23.08 18.58
CA LEU A 217 -17.62 -22.37 18.68
C LEU A 217 -17.99 -22.05 20.13
N ARG A 218 -17.73 -22.97 21.08
CA ARG A 218 -17.98 -22.71 22.51
C ARG A 218 -17.10 -21.59 23.06
N LYS A 219 -15.80 -21.59 22.75
CA LYS A 219 -14.89 -20.47 23.11
C LYS A 219 -15.39 -19.12 22.58
N MET A 220 -15.96 -19.10 21.38
CA MET A 220 -16.49 -17.87 20.77
C MET A 220 -17.70 -17.31 21.55
N GLU A 221 -18.57 -18.16 22.12
CA GLU A 221 -19.74 -17.72 22.90
C GLU A 221 -19.34 -17.08 24.25
N GLU A 222 -18.24 -17.56 24.85
CA GLU A 222 -17.72 -17.08 26.12
C GLU A 222 -16.96 -15.75 26.02
N VAL A 223 -16.71 -15.24 24.81
CA VAL A 223 -15.90 -14.03 24.62
C VAL A 223 -16.48 -12.82 25.34
N ASN A 224 -15.65 -12.08 26.07
CA ASN A 224 -16.03 -10.78 26.60
C ASN A 224 -15.93 -9.69 25.52
N ALA A 225 -17.05 -9.39 24.87
CA ALA A 225 -17.18 -8.38 23.82
C ALA A 225 -18.57 -7.71 23.85
N THR A 226 -18.69 -6.57 23.16
CA THR A 226 -19.99 -5.91 23.00
C THR A 226 -20.97 -6.78 22.20
N PHE A 227 -22.26 -6.59 22.43
CA PHE A 227 -23.30 -7.40 21.79
C PHE A 227 -23.19 -7.45 20.25
N PRO A 228 -22.99 -6.34 19.51
CA PRO A 228 -22.77 -6.40 18.06
C PRO A 228 -21.54 -7.22 17.65
N VAL A 229 -20.47 -7.22 18.46
CA VAL A 229 -19.26 -8.01 18.19
C VAL A 229 -19.52 -9.50 18.43
N LYS A 230 -20.27 -9.85 19.48
CA LYS A 230 -20.72 -11.23 19.72
C LYS A 230 -21.58 -11.74 18.56
N CYS A 231 -22.57 -10.96 18.11
CA CYS A 231 -23.39 -11.32 16.96
C CYS A 231 -22.56 -11.48 15.67
N ALA A 232 -21.60 -10.59 15.40
CA ALA A 232 -20.72 -10.73 14.24
C ALA A 232 -19.88 -12.01 14.30
N LEU A 233 -19.35 -12.34 15.49
CA LEU A 233 -18.55 -13.53 15.72
C LEU A 233 -19.38 -14.81 15.57
N ARG A 234 -20.61 -14.84 16.12
CA ARG A 234 -21.59 -15.95 15.97
C ARG A 234 -22.04 -16.12 14.52
N LEU A 235 -22.29 -15.02 13.81
CA LEU A 235 -22.78 -15.06 12.42
C LEU A 235 -21.71 -15.51 11.42
N ALA A 236 -20.44 -15.16 11.66
CA ALA A 236 -19.33 -15.44 10.75
C ALA A 236 -19.21 -16.90 10.25
N PRO A 237 -19.25 -17.94 11.10
CA PRO A 237 -19.21 -19.33 10.65
C PRO A 237 -20.45 -19.73 9.84
N TYR A 238 -21.66 -19.24 10.19
CA TYR A 238 -22.88 -19.60 9.47
C TYR A 238 -22.92 -19.08 8.04
N VAL A 239 -22.50 -17.82 7.82
CA VAL A 239 -22.56 -17.21 6.48
C VAL A 239 -21.28 -17.41 5.67
N PHE A 240 -20.15 -17.64 6.35
CA PHE A 240 -18.81 -17.84 5.78
C PHE A 240 -18.50 -16.92 4.58
N CYS A 241 -18.95 -15.67 4.67
CA CYS A 241 -18.64 -14.64 3.69
C CYS A 241 -17.25 -14.06 3.94
N ARG A 242 -16.71 -13.27 2.98
CA ARG A 242 -15.42 -12.61 3.22
C ARG A 242 -15.58 -11.66 4.40
N PRO A 243 -14.56 -11.51 5.28
CA PRO A 243 -14.64 -10.63 6.43
C PRO A 243 -15.05 -9.19 6.10
N VAL A 244 -14.68 -8.70 4.90
CA VAL A 244 -15.10 -7.38 4.41
C VAL A 244 -16.61 -7.32 4.16
N GLU A 245 -17.21 -8.32 3.53
CA GLU A 245 -18.65 -8.31 3.24
C GLU A 245 -19.46 -8.41 4.53
N LEU A 246 -19.05 -9.30 5.46
CA LEU A 246 -19.71 -9.44 6.75
C LEU A 246 -19.73 -8.12 7.53
N ARG A 247 -18.56 -7.46 7.68
CA ARG A 247 -18.46 -6.22 8.47
C ARG A 247 -19.18 -5.03 7.82
N THR A 248 -19.34 -5.03 6.50
CA THR A 248 -20.02 -3.95 5.75
C THR A 248 -21.46 -4.28 5.42
N MET A 249 -22.00 -5.39 5.90
CA MET A 249 -23.41 -5.78 5.75
C MET A 249 -24.34 -4.63 6.17
N ARG A 250 -25.30 -4.30 5.31
CA ARG A 250 -26.27 -3.23 5.56
C ARG A 250 -27.67 -3.77 5.82
N TRP A 251 -28.46 -3.04 6.59
CA TRP A 251 -29.84 -3.46 6.89
C TRP A 251 -30.76 -3.42 5.68
N ASP A 252 -30.53 -2.52 4.71
CA ASP A 252 -31.29 -2.44 3.45
C ASP A 252 -31.01 -3.61 2.48
N GLU A 253 -29.93 -4.37 2.72
CA GLU A 253 -29.54 -5.57 1.97
C GLU A 253 -30.06 -6.87 2.59
N VAL A 254 -30.60 -6.83 3.81
CA VAL A 254 -30.99 -8.01 4.61
C VAL A 254 -32.52 -8.13 4.64
N HIS A 255 -33.03 -9.16 3.99
CA HIS A 255 -34.45 -9.50 3.94
C HIS A 255 -34.74 -10.67 4.89
N LEU A 256 -34.97 -10.35 6.17
CA LEU A 256 -35.11 -11.36 7.23
C LEU A 256 -36.27 -12.34 7.00
N ASP A 257 -37.40 -11.85 6.49
CA ASP A 257 -38.58 -12.71 6.26
C ASP A 257 -38.39 -13.64 5.06
N ALA A 258 -37.63 -13.21 4.07
CA ALA A 258 -37.22 -14.05 2.95
C ALA A 258 -35.99 -14.93 3.28
N ALA A 259 -35.39 -14.76 4.45
CA ALA A 259 -34.14 -15.38 4.86
C ALA A 259 -33.00 -15.19 3.82
N GLU A 260 -32.82 -13.96 3.34
CA GLU A 260 -31.85 -13.63 2.29
C GLU A 260 -31.04 -12.38 2.60
N TRP A 261 -29.76 -12.41 2.26
CA TRP A 261 -28.89 -11.23 2.24
C TRP A 261 -28.37 -10.99 0.82
N ARG A 262 -28.67 -9.82 0.25
CA ARG A 262 -28.42 -9.47 -1.15
C ARG A 262 -27.53 -8.24 -1.24
N TYR A 263 -26.33 -8.38 -1.78
CA TYR A 263 -25.36 -7.29 -1.89
C TYR A 263 -24.53 -7.40 -3.18
N VAL A 264 -23.79 -6.35 -3.51
CA VAL A 264 -22.82 -6.35 -4.62
C VAL A 264 -21.43 -6.57 -4.06
N VAL A 265 -20.73 -7.60 -4.54
CA VAL A 265 -19.37 -7.91 -4.07
C VAL A 265 -18.43 -6.78 -4.47
N GLY A 266 -17.83 -6.08 -3.49
CA GLY A 266 -17.06 -4.87 -3.77
C GLY A 266 -15.86 -5.10 -4.70
N LYS A 267 -15.23 -6.28 -4.64
CA LYS A 267 -14.05 -6.61 -5.47
C LYS A 267 -14.38 -6.92 -6.93
N THR A 268 -15.48 -7.62 -7.19
CA THR A 268 -15.84 -8.13 -8.52
C THR A 268 -17.00 -7.37 -9.16
N GLN A 269 -17.67 -6.49 -8.42
CA GLN A 269 -18.86 -5.74 -8.84
C GLN A 269 -20.00 -6.65 -9.31
N THR A 270 -20.09 -7.85 -8.72
CA THR A 270 -21.08 -8.87 -9.09
C THR A 270 -22.19 -8.93 -8.04
N PRO A 271 -23.48 -8.91 -8.43
CA PRO A 271 -24.58 -9.19 -7.52
C PRO A 271 -24.43 -10.57 -6.88
N HIS A 272 -24.62 -10.63 -5.56
CA HIS A 272 -24.53 -11.86 -4.79
C HIS A 272 -25.69 -11.95 -3.80
N LEU A 273 -26.29 -13.13 -3.72
CA LEU A 273 -27.38 -13.46 -2.81
C LEU A 273 -26.90 -14.58 -1.92
N VAL A 274 -26.94 -14.40 -0.61
CA VAL A 274 -26.61 -15.37 0.43
C VAL A 274 -27.91 -15.82 1.10
N PRO A 275 -28.35 -17.09 0.91
CA PRO A 275 -29.40 -17.65 1.73
C PRO A 275 -28.97 -17.69 3.21
N LEU A 276 -29.88 -17.37 4.12
CA LEU A 276 -29.64 -17.35 5.55
C LEU A 276 -30.33 -18.56 6.18
N ALA A 277 -29.59 -19.37 6.93
CA ALA A 277 -30.18 -20.39 7.79
C ALA A 277 -30.98 -19.76 8.94
N SER A 278 -31.88 -20.52 9.57
CA SER A 278 -32.70 -20.05 10.69
C SER A 278 -31.88 -19.43 11.83
N GLN A 279 -30.71 -20.00 12.12
CA GLN A 279 -29.75 -19.54 13.13
C GLN A 279 -29.20 -18.14 12.81
N ALA A 280 -28.85 -17.91 11.54
CA ALA A 280 -28.37 -16.62 11.07
C ALA A 280 -29.47 -15.55 11.15
N VAL A 281 -30.70 -15.90 10.77
CA VAL A 281 -31.87 -15.02 10.89
C VAL A 281 -32.15 -14.68 12.36
N ALA A 282 -32.07 -15.66 13.27
CA ALA A 282 -32.26 -15.44 14.70
C ALA A 282 -31.24 -14.43 15.27
N ILE A 283 -29.95 -14.62 14.97
CA ILE A 283 -28.87 -13.69 15.40
C ILE A 283 -29.12 -12.28 14.87
N LEU A 284 -29.55 -12.14 13.62
CA LEU A 284 -29.84 -10.84 13.03
C LEU A 284 -31.08 -10.18 13.65
N ARG A 285 -32.15 -10.94 13.90
CA ARG A 285 -33.35 -10.45 14.60
C ARG A 285 -33.05 -10.02 16.03
N GLU A 286 -32.19 -10.74 16.76
CA GLU A 286 -31.71 -10.33 18.09
C GLU A 286 -30.93 -9.00 18.04
N LEU A 287 -30.15 -8.77 16.99
CA LEU A 287 -29.31 -7.58 16.83
C LEU A 287 -30.07 -6.35 16.32
N GLN A 288 -31.15 -6.55 15.55
CA GLN A 288 -31.89 -5.50 14.86
C GLN A 288 -32.42 -4.40 15.79
N PRO A 289 -33.00 -4.67 16.98
CA PRO A 289 -33.44 -3.62 17.90
C PRO A 289 -32.34 -2.64 18.33
N LEU A 290 -31.09 -3.10 18.40
CA LEU A 290 -29.96 -2.28 18.84
C LEU A 290 -29.35 -1.46 17.69
N THR A 291 -29.32 -2.01 16.47
CA THR A 291 -28.53 -1.45 15.36
C THR A 291 -29.36 -1.06 14.13
N GLY A 292 -30.63 -1.45 14.05
CA GLY A 292 -31.52 -1.26 12.90
C GLY A 292 -31.77 0.20 12.52
N ARG A 293 -31.51 1.15 13.43
CA ARG A 293 -31.57 2.59 13.15
C ARG A 293 -30.37 3.13 12.34
N TRP A 294 -29.32 2.32 12.15
CA TRP A 294 -28.13 2.68 11.38
C TRP A 294 -28.13 1.96 10.03
N ALA A 295 -27.29 2.41 9.09
CA ALA A 295 -27.18 1.74 7.79
C ALA A 295 -26.54 0.35 7.89
N TYR A 296 -25.50 0.20 8.72
CA TYR A 296 -24.76 -1.05 8.88
C TYR A 296 -25.34 -1.93 9.97
N VAL A 297 -25.42 -3.24 9.71
CA VAL A 297 -25.75 -4.28 10.70
C VAL A 297 -24.73 -4.27 11.84
N PHE A 298 -23.46 -4.07 11.49
CA PHE A 298 -22.34 -4.00 12.42
C PHE A 298 -21.72 -2.59 12.36
N PRO A 299 -22.27 -1.59 13.07
CA PRO A 299 -21.75 -0.23 13.03
C PRO A 299 -20.42 -0.11 13.79
N GLY A 300 -19.62 0.90 13.42
CA GLY A 300 -18.37 1.26 14.08
C GLY A 300 -18.60 1.60 15.56
N ARG A 301 -17.58 1.38 16.40
CA ARG A 301 -17.68 1.66 17.84
C ARG A 301 -17.88 3.16 18.08
N ASP A 302 -17.03 3.97 17.46
CA ASP A 302 -16.92 5.41 17.71
C ASP A 302 -17.75 6.22 16.70
N ASP A 303 -17.73 5.83 15.42
CA ASP A 303 -18.58 6.42 14.36
C ASP A 303 -19.58 5.39 13.81
N LYS A 304 -20.88 5.64 14.01
CA LYS A 304 -21.98 4.76 13.56
C LYS A 304 -22.26 4.88 12.05
N LYS A 305 -21.69 5.90 11.38
CA LYS A 305 -21.73 6.04 9.92
C LYS A 305 -20.71 5.16 9.22
N GLN A 306 -19.79 4.54 9.96
CA GLN A 306 -18.79 3.61 9.45
C GLN A 306 -19.12 2.18 9.87
N PRO A 307 -18.68 1.17 9.11
CA PRO A 307 -18.79 -0.22 9.52
C PRO A 307 -17.80 -0.57 10.63
N MET A 308 -18.11 -1.62 11.41
CA MET A 308 -17.22 -2.27 12.38
C MET A 308 -15.83 -2.47 11.79
N SER A 309 -14.74 -2.29 12.54
CA SER A 309 -13.36 -2.43 12.01
C SER A 309 -13.06 -3.82 11.44
N GLY A 310 -12.21 -3.88 10.40
CA GLY A 310 -11.85 -5.13 9.72
C GLY A 310 -11.05 -6.11 10.57
N ASN A 311 -10.47 -5.64 11.68
CA ASN A 311 -9.75 -6.49 12.63
C ASN A 311 -10.64 -6.98 13.78
N THR A 312 -11.87 -6.48 13.93
CA THR A 312 -12.68 -6.71 15.14
C THR A 312 -12.97 -8.19 15.39
N VAL A 313 -13.33 -8.96 14.36
CA VAL A 313 -13.56 -10.41 14.50
C VAL A 313 -12.29 -11.13 14.93
N ASN A 314 -11.14 -10.82 14.32
CA ASN A 314 -9.87 -11.43 14.72
C ASN A 314 -9.43 -11.00 16.13
N VAL A 315 -9.71 -9.76 16.56
CA VAL A 315 -9.49 -9.33 17.94
C VAL A 315 -10.38 -10.13 18.90
N ALA A 316 -11.65 -10.35 18.55
CA ALA A 316 -12.56 -11.14 19.36
C ALA A 316 -12.10 -12.60 19.47
N LEU A 317 -11.67 -13.23 18.37
CA LEU A 317 -11.07 -14.57 18.38
C LEU A 317 -9.87 -14.65 19.33
N ARG A 318 -8.92 -13.71 19.24
CA ARG A 318 -7.76 -13.67 20.16
C ARG A 318 -8.18 -13.50 21.62
N ARG A 319 -9.19 -12.69 21.90
CA ARG A 319 -9.74 -12.51 23.27
C ARG A 319 -10.41 -13.77 23.80
N ALA A 320 -10.97 -14.60 22.93
CA ALA A 320 -11.49 -15.93 23.26
C ALA A 320 -10.37 -17.00 23.39
N GLY A 321 -9.10 -16.60 23.38
CA GLY A 321 -7.96 -17.53 23.49
C GLY A 321 -7.68 -18.33 22.23
N ILE A 322 -8.15 -17.88 21.06
CA ILE A 322 -7.97 -18.54 19.77
C ILE A 322 -6.83 -17.86 18.99
N SER A 323 -5.80 -18.62 18.60
CA SER A 323 -4.68 -18.06 17.83
C SER A 323 -5.11 -17.71 16.40
N THR A 324 -5.10 -16.42 16.04
CA THR A 324 -5.35 -15.99 14.65
C THR A 324 -4.15 -16.19 13.72
N ARG A 325 -3.08 -16.79 14.22
CA ARG A 325 -1.90 -17.13 13.41
C ARG A 325 -1.93 -18.61 13.04
N ASP A 326 -2.30 -19.46 13.99
CA ASP A 326 -2.08 -20.91 13.90
C ASP A 326 -3.37 -21.74 13.99
N GLU A 327 -4.47 -21.17 14.53
CA GLU A 327 -5.72 -21.93 14.79
C GLU A 327 -6.87 -21.46 13.88
N GLN A 328 -7.36 -20.23 14.05
CA GLN A 328 -8.51 -19.74 13.30
C GLN A 328 -8.46 -18.23 13.06
N THR A 329 -8.76 -17.82 11.83
CA THR A 329 -9.04 -16.41 11.50
C THR A 329 -10.49 -16.22 11.08
N GLY A 330 -10.97 -14.97 11.07
CA GLY A 330 -12.27 -14.64 10.48
C GLY A 330 -12.37 -15.02 8.99
N HIS A 331 -11.25 -15.04 8.27
CA HIS A 331 -11.22 -15.56 6.89
C HIS A 331 -11.22 -17.10 6.86
N GLY A 332 -10.67 -17.74 7.89
CA GLY A 332 -10.57 -19.19 8.05
C GLY A 332 -11.92 -19.90 8.06
N PHE A 333 -13.00 -19.23 8.49
CA PHE A 333 -14.36 -19.79 8.40
C PHE A 333 -14.76 -20.18 6.97
N ARG A 334 -14.21 -19.50 5.96
CA ARG A 334 -14.45 -19.84 4.55
C ARG A 334 -13.81 -21.16 4.16
N ALA A 335 -12.58 -21.37 4.59
CA ALA A 335 -11.86 -22.60 4.34
C ALA A 335 -12.49 -23.76 5.12
N MET A 336 -12.84 -23.53 6.39
CA MET A 336 -13.61 -24.47 7.22
C MET A 336 -14.90 -24.93 6.52
N ALA A 337 -15.76 -23.98 6.12
CA ALA A 337 -17.02 -24.31 5.45
C ALA A 337 -16.76 -25.07 4.14
N ARG A 338 -15.83 -24.60 3.29
CA ARG A 338 -15.50 -25.27 2.03
C ARG A 338 -15.07 -26.71 2.24
N THR A 339 -14.14 -26.95 3.16
CA THR A 339 -13.58 -28.29 3.43
C THR A 339 -14.64 -29.21 4.01
N ILE A 340 -15.33 -28.80 5.07
CA ILE A 340 -16.27 -29.66 5.77
C ILE A 340 -17.54 -29.92 4.94
N LEU A 341 -18.09 -28.90 4.25
CA LEU A 341 -19.26 -29.09 3.39
C LEU A 341 -18.98 -30.10 2.29
N HIS A 342 -17.79 -30.07 1.70
CA HIS A 342 -17.40 -30.99 0.65
C HIS A 342 -17.08 -32.39 1.20
N GLU A 343 -16.17 -32.48 2.17
CA GLU A 343 -15.57 -33.75 2.60
C GLU A 343 -16.43 -34.52 3.60
N ARG A 344 -17.24 -33.84 4.43
CA ARG A 344 -18.04 -34.47 5.49
C ARG A 344 -19.52 -34.50 5.15
N LEU A 345 -20.04 -33.43 4.55
CA LEU A 345 -21.47 -33.29 4.25
C LEU A 345 -21.82 -33.64 2.80
N GLY A 346 -20.84 -34.01 1.97
CA GLY A 346 -21.06 -34.47 0.59
C GLY A 346 -21.67 -33.43 -0.32
N VAL A 347 -21.56 -32.14 0.01
CA VAL A 347 -22.14 -31.07 -0.79
C VAL A 347 -21.30 -30.87 -2.05
N ARG A 348 -21.99 -30.77 -3.20
CA ARG A 348 -21.35 -30.60 -4.50
C ARG A 348 -20.47 -29.34 -4.54
N PRO A 349 -19.21 -29.42 -4.99
CA PRO A 349 -18.29 -28.28 -5.03
C PRO A 349 -18.86 -27.05 -5.73
N GLU A 350 -19.58 -27.20 -6.84
CA GLU A 350 -20.16 -26.09 -7.58
C GLU A 350 -21.14 -25.24 -6.72
N VAL A 351 -21.92 -25.88 -5.85
CA VAL A 351 -22.87 -25.20 -4.94
C VAL A 351 -22.10 -24.37 -3.90
N ILE A 352 -21.02 -24.94 -3.35
CA ILE A 352 -20.13 -24.30 -2.36
C ILE A 352 -19.40 -23.11 -2.99
N GLU A 353 -18.81 -23.28 -4.16
CA GLU A 353 -18.03 -22.24 -4.84
C GLU A 353 -18.93 -21.07 -5.29
N HIS A 354 -20.17 -21.34 -5.73
CA HIS A 354 -21.18 -20.29 -5.97
C HIS A 354 -21.52 -19.51 -4.70
N GLN A 355 -21.68 -20.17 -3.55
CA GLN A 355 -21.93 -19.52 -2.26
C GLN A 355 -20.73 -18.68 -1.79
N LEU A 356 -19.51 -19.10 -2.10
CA LEU A 356 -18.30 -18.34 -1.79
C LEU A 356 -18.09 -17.13 -2.72
N ALA A 357 -18.98 -16.89 -3.69
CA ALA A 357 -18.81 -15.90 -4.76
C ALA A 357 -17.45 -16.07 -5.46
N HIS A 358 -17.10 -17.32 -5.76
CA HIS A 358 -15.98 -17.68 -6.62
C HIS A 358 -16.49 -17.89 -8.04
N SER A 359 -15.63 -17.63 -9.02
CA SER A 359 -15.93 -17.98 -10.41
C SER A 359 -15.87 -19.50 -10.53
N VAL A 360 -17.00 -20.12 -10.85
CA VAL A 360 -17.04 -21.56 -11.14
C VAL A 360 -16.53 -21.78 -12.57
N PRO A 361 -15.50 -22.61 -12.77
CA PRO A 361 -15.06 -22.99 -14.11
C PRO A 361 -16.19 -23.69 -14.86
N ASP A 362 -16.53 -23.18 -16.05
CA ASP A 362 -17.54 -23.77 -16.92
C ASP A 362 -16.84 -24.31 -18.19
N PRO A 363 -16.97 -25.61 -18.53
CA PRO A 363 -16.46 -26.18 -19.78
C PRO A 363 -16.96 -25.48 -21.05
N LEU A 364 -18.12 -24.79 -20.97
CA LEU A 364 -18.74 -24.02 -22.06
C LEU A 364 -18.48 -22.50 -21.94
N GLY A 365 -17.67 -22.07 -20.98
CA GLY A 365 -17.30 -20.68 -20.74
C GLY A 365 -18.19 -19.95 -19.73
N THR A 366 -17.62 -18.97 -19.02
CA THR A 366 -18.27 -18.21 -17.93
C THR A 366 -19.52 -17.41 -18.34
N ALA A 367 -19.77 -17.27 -19.64
CA ALA A 367 -20.94 -16.56 -20.19
C ALA A 367 -22.25 -17.38 -20.12
N TYR A 368 -22.17 -18.72 -19.96
CA TYR A 368 -23.33 -19.62 -20.00
C TYR A 368 -23.78 -20.16 -18.64
N ASN A 369 -23.01 -19.94 -17.57
CA ASN A 369 -23.38 -20.41 -16.24
C ASN A 369 -24.51 -19.57 -15.60
N ARG A 370 -25.75 -19.82 -16.05
CA ARG A 370 -26.98 -19.19 -15.55
C ARG A 370 -27.47 -19.81 -14.23
N THR A 371 -26.89 -20.95 -13.82
CA THR A 371 -27.38 -21.72 -12.69
C THR A 371 -26.89 -21.11 -11.38
N ARG A 372 -27.80 -20.56 -10.57
CA ARG A 372 -27.50 -19.94 -9.27
C ARG A 372 -27.59 -20.90 -8.09
N PHE A 373 -28.01 -22.14 -8.36
CA PHE A 373 -28.21 -23.23 -7.38
C PHE A 373 -28.95 -22.77 -6.10
N LEU A 374 -29.93 -21.87 -6.22
CA LEU A 374 -30.49 -21.19 -5.04
C LEU A 374 -31.16 -22.17 -4.06
N ASP A 375 -31.91 -23.14 -4.58
CA ASP A 375 -32.59 -24.12 -3.71
C ASP A 375 -31.59 -25.08 -3.05
N ASP A 376 -30.58 -25.54 -3.79
CA ASP A 376 -29.48 -26.35 -3.24
C ASP A 376 -28.68 -25.56 -2.20
N ARG A 377 -28.43 -24.26 -2.45
CA ARG A 377 -27.74 -23.39 -1.50
C ARG A 377 -28.58 -23.14 -0.26
N ARG A 378 -29.90 -22.97 -0.36
CA ARG A 378 -30.79 -22.87 0.82
C ARG A 378 -30.68 -24.12 1.69
N LYS A 379 -30.80 -25.31 1.08
CA LYS A 379 -30.64 -26.60 1.77
C LYS A 379 -29.25 -26.73 2.41
N MET A 380 -28.20 -26.41 1.66
CA MET A 380 -26.82 -26.43 2.14
C MET A 380 -26.59 -25.50 3.33
N MET A 381 -27.09 -24.25 3.26
CA MET A 381 -26.89 -23.27 4.33
C MET A 381 -27.58 -23.72 5.64
N GLN A 382 -28.78 -24.32 5.53
CA GLN A 382 -29.48 -24.87 6.69
C GLN A 382 -28.75 -26.09 7.26
N LEU A 383 -28.41 -27.07 6.40
CA LEU A 383 -27.62 -28.25 6.78
C LEU A 383 -26.31 -27.86 7.47
N TRP A 384 -25.60 -26.85 6.94
CA TRP A 384 -24.39 -26.32 7.52
C TRP A 384 -24.61 -25.75 8.93
N ALA A 385 -25.65 -24.93 9.11
CA ALA A 385 -25.93 -24.33 10.40
C ALA A 385 -26.31 -25.38 11.45
N ASP A 386 -27.15 -26.35 11.09
CA ASP A 386 -27.55 -27.45 11.97
C ASP A 386 -26.35 -28.32 12.36
N TYR A 387 -25.44 -28.58 11.43
CA TYR A 387 -24.20 -29.30 11.69
C TYR A 387 -23.29 -28.55 12.68
N LEU A 388 -23.11 -27.24 12.51
CA LEU A 388 -22.33 -26.41 13.44
C LEU A 388 -22.92 -26.40 14.85
N ASP A 389 -24.24 -26.24 14.98
CA ASP A 389 -24.93 -26.30 16.28
C ASP A 389 -24.73 -27.67 16.94
N ARG A 390 -24.90 -28.77 16.20
CA ARG A 390 -24.67 -30.13 16.71
C ARG A 390 -23.24 -30.32 17.23
N LEU A 391 -22.24 -29.84 16.50
CA LEU A 391 -20.84 -29.89 16.94
C LEU A 391 -20.59 -29.01 18.17
N ARG A 392 -21.18 -27.81 18.23
CA ARG A 392 -21.10 -26.91 19.39
C ARG A 392 -21.68 -27.57 20.64
N ASP A 393 -22.82 -28.24 20.50
CA ASP A 393 -23.58 -28.81 21.62
C ASP A 393 -23.10 -30.22 22.02
N GLY A 394 -22.10 -30.75 21.32
CA GLY A 394 -21.44 -32.02 21.65
C GLY A 394 -22.13 -33.27 21.11
N GLY A 395 -23.01 -33.13 20.12
CA GLY A 395 -23.71 -34.25 19.49
C GLY A 395 -22.80 -35.17 18.67
N GLU A 396 -23.20 -36.44 18.47
CA GLU A 396 -22.43 -37.46 17.75
C GLU A 396 -22.12 -37.07 16.30
N LYS A 397 -20.97 -37.54 15.81
CA LYS A 397 -20.37 -37.13 14.54
C LYS A 397 -20.95 -37.95 13.37
N ASP A 398 -21.33 -37.24 12.32
CA ASP A 398 -21.51 -37.69 10.92
C ASP A 398 -22.61 -38.73 10.56
N ALA A 399 -23.22 -39.48 11.50
CA ALA A 399 -24.04 -40.64 11.13
C ALA A 399 -25.51 -40.38 10.68
N GLU A 400 -26.11 -39.21 10.94
CA GLU A 400 -27.58 -39.03 10.79
C GLU A 400 -28.05 -37.94 9.82
N LEU A 401 -27.18 -37.04 9.37
CA LEU A 401 -27.61 -35.88 8.55
C LEU A 401 -27.71 -36.20 7.05
N VAL A 402 -26.90 -37.16 6.56
CA VAL A 402 -26.92 -37.57 5.14
C VAL A 402 -28.18 -38.38 4.81
N SER A 403 -28.69 -39.20 5.73
CA SER A 403 -29.90 -40.01 5.49
C SER A 403 -31.16 -39.15 5.42
N LYS A 404 -31.35 -38.20 6.34
CA LYS A 404 -32.55 -37.33 6.36
C LYS A 404 -32.67 -36.37 5.17
N SER A 405 -31.55 -35.94 4.58
CA SER A 405 -31.59 -35.07 3.38
C SER A 405 -31.88 -35.82 2.08
N LEU A 406 -31.59 -37.13 2.01
CA LEU A 406 -31.88 -37.95 0.83
C LEU A 406 -33.31 -38.51 0.83
N ASP A 407 -33.86 -38.85 2.01
CA ASP A 407 -35.21 -39.45 2.09
C ASP A 407 -36.33 -38.44 1.77
N SER A 408 -36.14 -37.15 2.04
CA SER A 408 -37.11 -36.10 1.65
C SER A 408 -37.15 -35.79 0.14
N ALA A 409 -36.27 -36.40 -0.66
CA ALA A 409 -36.29 -36.33 -2.13
C ALA A 409 -36.94 -37.57 -2.79
N GLY A 410 -37.32 -38.59 -2.01
CA GLY A 410 -37.86 -39.86 -2.49
C GLY A 410 -39.40 -39.98 -2.52
N GLU A 411 -40.12 -39.18 -1.74
CA GLU A 411 -41.59 -39.25 -1.65
C GLU A 411 -42.27 -38.24 -2.58
N GLY A 412 -42.01 -38.40 -3.88
CA GLY A 412 -42.60 -37.60 -4.94
C GLY A 412 -42.54 -38.32 -6.28
N ARG A 413 -43.13 -39.52 -6.35
CA ARG A 413 -43.50 -40.19 -7.60
C ARG A 413 -44.94 -40.62 -7.55
#